data_AF-A0A7R8H7P0-F1
#
_entry.id   AF-A0A7R8H7P0-F1
#
_cell.length_a   1.000
_cell.length_b   1.000
_cell.length_c   1.000
_cell.angle_alpha   90.00
_cell.angle_beta   90.00
_cell.angle_gamma   90.00
#
_symmetry.space_group_name_H-M   'P 1'
#
loop_
_entity.id
_entity.type
_entity.pdbx_description
1 polymer ?
#
loop_
_entity_poly.entity_id
_entity_poly.type
_entity_poly.pdbx_seq_one_letter_code
_entity_poly.pdbx_strand_id
1 'polypeptide(L)'
;MCCGILAQAIESLHHIDFIELLEAILMHLSGSLFRFAKNQTKWIARTVMVENNDVEKAMKVLNGIVANEGILQRWKLTRRYEKPTIMRNRVNYERSRAIYEEDMNNKIKFIMRKNRTNPYPGCS
;
A
#
# COMPACT_ATOMS: atom_id res chain seq x y z
N MET A 1 -14.18 65.80 -3.29
CA MET A 1 -13.11 64.88 -2.84
C MET A 1 -13.58 63.42 -2.65
N CYS A 2 -14.65 62.94 -3.30
CA CYS A 2 -15.14 61.55 -3.07
C CYS A 2 -15.31 60.63 -4.31
N CYS A 3 -14.99 61.05 -5.54
CA CYS A 3 -15.15 60.15 -6.71
C CYS A 3 -13.86 59.52 -7.25
N GLY A 4 -12.67 59.91 -6.78
CA GLY A 4 -11.41 59.42 -7.35
C GLY A 4 -10.90 58.10 -6.77
N ILE A 5 -11.25 57.77 -5.52
CA ILE A 5 -10.68 56.60 -4.82
C ILE A 5 -11.46 55.32 -5.15
N LEU A 6 -12.75 55.42 -5.49
CA LEU A 6 -13.59 54.26 -5.82
C LEU A 6 -13.34 53.69 -7.22
N ALA A 7 -12.92 54.52 -8.19
CA ALA A 7 -12.63 54.05 -9.55
C ALA A 7 -11.32 53.23 -9.62
N GLN A 8 -10.30 53.58 -8.83
CA GLN A 8 -9.03 52.85 -8.79
C GLN A 8 -9.14 51.48 -8.08
N ALA A 9 -10.14 51.31 -7.20
CA ALA A 9 -10.36 50.07 -6.46
C ALA A 9 -11.09 48.99 -7.28
N ILE A 10 -11.89 49.38 -8.28
CA ILE A 10 -12.68 48.44 -9.09
C ILE A 10 -11.83 47.81 -10.21
N GLU A 11 -10.83 48.51 -10.75
CA GLU A 11 -9.92 47.94 -11.76
C GLU A 11 -8.87 46.99 -11.18
N SER A 12 -8.61 47.04 -9.87
CA SER A 12 -7.66 46.14 -9.19
C SER A 12 -8.28 44.84 -8.68
N LEU A 13 -9.62 44.72 -8.64
CA LEU A 13 -10.30 43.48 -8.22
C LEU A 13 -10.57 42.49 -9.37
N HIS A 14 -10.62 42.93 -10.62
CA HIS A 14 -10.94 42.03 -11.75
C HIS A 14 -9.76 41.21 -12.29
N HIS A 15 -8.52 41.47 -11.82
CA HIS A 15 -7.36 40.72 -12.29
C HIS A 15 -7.00 39.50 -11.41
N ILE A 16 -7.49 39.47 -10.16
CA ILE A 16 -7.15 38.43 -9.16
C ILE A 16 -8.12 37.23 -9.28
N ASP A 17 -9.40 37.47 -9.58
CA ASP A 17 -10.40 36.39 -9.70
C ASP A 17 -10.22 35.52 -10.96
N PHE A 18 -9.72 36.08 -12.07
CA PHE A 18 -9.55 35.34 -13.33
C PHE A 18 -8.39 34.33 -13.25
N ILE A 19 -7.36 34.60 -12.45
CA ILE A 19 -6.22 33.70 -12.22
C ILE A 19 -6.61 32.57 -11.26
N GLU A 20 -7.35 32.84 -10.18
CA GLU A 20 -7.87 31.79 -9.29
C GLU A 20 -8.90 30.87 -9.96
N LEU A 21 -9.77 31.43 -10.82
CA LEU A 21 -10.67 30.63 -11.68
C LEU A 21 -9.90 29.79 -12.70
N LEU A 22 -8.77 30.29 -13.21
CA LEU A 22 -7.93 29.53 -14.15
C LEU A 22 -7.23 28.35 -13.45
N GLU A 23 -6.75 28.49 -12.22
CA GLU A 23 -6.20 27.37 -11.43
C GLU A 23 -7.29 26.36 -11.03
N ALA A 24 -8.49 26.82 -10.66
CA ALA A 24 -9.62 25.94 -10.33
C ALA A 24 -10.14 25.14 -11.55
N ILE A 25 -10.15 25.74 -12.76
CA ILE A 25 -10.54 25.08 -14.01
C ILE A 25 -9.43 24.16 -14.54
N LEU A 26 -8.15 24.52 -14.36
CA LEU A 26 -7.00 23.65 -14.68
C LEU A 26 -6.95 22.38 -13.81
N MET A 27 -7.48 22.41 -12.59
CA MET A 27 -7.59 21.22 -11.74
C MET A 27 -8.73 20.26 -12.14
N HIS A 28 -9.79 20.73 -12.81
CA HIS A 28 -10.85 19.84 -13.32
C HIS A 28 -10.53 19.20 -14.68
N LEU A 29 -9.65 19.83 -15.47
CA LEU A 29 -9.21 19.30 -16.77
C LEU A 29 -7.92 18.46 -16.70
N SER A 30 -7.21 18.45 -15.57
CA SER A 30 -6.03 17.59 -15.38
C SER A 30 -6.32 16.23 -14.70
N GLY A 31 -7.58 15.94 -14.35
CA GLY A 31 -7.97 14.65 -13.74
C GLY A 31 -8.25 13.51 -14.75
N SER A 32 -8.35 13.82 -16.04
CA SER A 32 -8.54 12.83 -17.11
C SER A 32 -7.22 12.36 -17.72
N LEU A 33 -6.15 13.15 -17.59
CA LEU A 33 -4.85 12.84 -18.22
C LEU A 33 -4.02 11.79 -17.45
N PHE A 34 -4.38 11.46 -16.21
CA PHE A 34 -3.69 10.40 -15.45
C PHE A 34 -4.39 9.04 -15.46
N ARG A 35 -5.41 8.86 -16.31
CA ARG A 35 -6.07 7.55 -16.48
C ARG A 35 -5.45 6.70 -17.60
N PHE A 36 -4.49 7.26 -18.35
CA PHE A 36 -3.87 6.63 -19.52
C PHE A 36 -2.33 6.69 -19.51
N ALA A 37 -1.67 6.81 -18.36
CA ALA A 37 -0.22 6.63 -18.30
C ALA A 37 0.14 5.13 -18.25
N LYS A 38 -0.18 4.40 -19.34
CA LYS A 38 0.22 2.99 -19.54
C LYS A 38 1.66 2.82 -20.02
N ASN A 39 2.48 3.86 -19.91
CA ASN A 39 3.93 3.77 -20.02
C ASN A 39 4.52 3.91 -18.63
N GLN A 40 4.26 2.89 -17.79
CA GLN A 40 5.04 2.72 -16.56
C GLN A 40 6.51 2.81 -16.94
N THR A 41 7.25 3.66 -16.23
CA THR A 41 8.70 3.78 -16.38
C THR A 41 9.31 2.39 -16.27
N LYS A 42 9.95 1.95 -17.36
CA LYS A 42 10.58 0.63 -17.44
C LYS A 42 11.62 0.52 -16.34
N TRP A 43 11.69 -0.64 -15.69
CA TRP A 43 12.69 -0.99 -14.67
C TRP A 43 12.60 -0.25 -13.33
N ILE A 44 11.48 0.41 -13.01
CA ILE A 44 11.24 0.96 -11.67
C ILE A 44 10.59 -0.08 -10.75
N ALA A 45 9.61 -0.82 -11.24
CA ALA A 45 8.88 -1.78 -10.43
C ALA A 45 9.58 -3.15 -10.38
N ARG A 46 9.83 -3.65 -9.16
CA ARG A 46 10.32 -5.02 -8.88
C ARG A 46 11.64 -5.36 -9.56
N THR A 47 12.53 -4.38 -9.67
CA THR A 47 13.91 -4.54 -10.12
C THR A 47 14.85 -4.60 -8.93
N VAL A 48 15.90 -5.41 -9.03
CA VAL A 48 16.94 -5.57 -8.01
C VAL A 48 18.29 -5.42 -8.68
N MET A 49 19.17 -4.59 -8.11
CA MET A 49 20.52 -4.40 -8.61
C MET A 49 21.42 -5.54 -8.14
N VAL A 50 22.34 -5.98 -8.99
CA VAL A 50 23.28 -7.06 -8.66
C VAL A 50 24.59 -6.44 -8.16
N GLU A 51 24.98 -6.77 -6.94
CA GLU A 51 26.26 -6.40 -6.36
C GLU A 51 27.30 -7.47 -6.68
N ASN A 52 28.54 -7.07 -6.99
CA ASN A 52 29.71 -7.98 -7.11
C ASN A 52 29.50 -9.19 -8.04
N ASN A 53 28.63 -9.08 -9.05
CA ASN A 53 28.21 -10.19 -9.92
C ASN A 53 27.55 -11.39 -9.21
N ASP A 54 27.09 -11.22 -7.96
CA ASP A 54 26.41 -12.25 -7.17
C ASP A 54 24.92 -12.37 -7.57
N VAL A 55 24.65 -13.01 -8.70
CA VAL A 55 23.29 -13.15 -9.25
C VAL A 55 22.36 -13.94 -8.32
N GLU A 56 22.89 -14.97 -7.64
CA GLU A 56 22.08 -15.80 -6.74
C GLU A 56 21.53 -15.02 -5.55
N LYS A 57 22.34 -14.12 -4.98
CA LYS A 57 21.92 -13.26 -3.87
C LYS A 57 20.82 -12.32 -4.32
N ALA A 58 20.99 -11.66 -5.48
CA ALA A 58 19.99 -10.79 -6.06
C ALA A 58 18.67 -11.52 -6.35
N MET A 59 18.74 -12.75 -6.86
CA MET A 59 17.55 -13.57 -7.15
C MET A 59 16.80 -13.98 -5.86
N LYS A 60 17.51 -14.29 -4.77
CA LYS A 60 16.90 -14.55 -3.46
C LYS A 60 16.15 -13.34 -2.93
N VAL A 61 16.75 -12.15 -3.05
CA VAL A 61 16.10 -10.89 -2.67
C VAL A 61 14.85 -10.64 -3.51
N LEU A 62 14.95 -10.81 -4.83
CA LEU A 62 13.83 -10.67 -5.74
C LEU A 62 12.68 -11.63 -5.39
N ASN A 63 12.99 -12.90 -5.11
CA ASN A 63 11.99 -13.89 -4.68
C ASN A 63 11.31 -13.50 -3.36
N GLY A 64 12.04 -12.91 -2.42
CA GLY A 64 11.48 -12.37 -1.18
C GLY A 64 10.50 -11.23 -1.43
N ILE A 65 10.86 -10.26 -2.28
CA ILE A 65 9.99 -9.15 -2.66
C ILE A 65 8.69 -9.68 -3.30
N VAL A 66 8.82 -10.58 -4.28
CA VAL A 66 7.69 -11.18 -5.00
C VAL A 66 6.78 -11.99 -4.07
N ALA A 67 7.35 -12.67 -3.07
CA ALA A 67 6.60 -13.43 -2.07
C ALA A 67 5.84 -12.51 -1.11
N ASN A 68 6.49 -11.46 -0.59
CA ASN A 68 5.89 -10.50 0.33
C ASN A 68 4.73 -9.71 -0.29
N GLU A 69 4.84 -9.34 -1.57
CA GLU A 69 3.74 -8.69 -2.31
C GLU A 69 2.56 -9.64 -2.61
N GLY A 70 2.74 -10.96 -2.43
CA GLY A 70 1.70 -11.96 -2.67
C GLY A 70 1.37 -12.19 -4.15
N ILE A 71 2.25 -11.79 -5.07
CA ILE A 71 2.02 -11.91 -6.53
C ILE A 71 1.85 -13.37 -6.93
N LEU A 72 2.67 -14.27 -6.39
CA LEU A 72 2.59 -15.70 -6.72
C LEU A 72 1.23 -16.28 -6.35
N GLN A 73 0.68 -15.89 -5.20
CA GLN A 73 -0.64 -16.34 -4.77
C GLN A 73 -1.73 -15.80 -5.69
N ARG A 74 -1.66 -14.50 -6.04
CA ARG A 74 -2.58 -13.88 -7.00
C ARG A 74 -2.54 -14.57 -8.36
N TRP A 75 -1.35 -14.80 -8.91
CA TRP A 75 -1.17 -15.47 -10.19
C TRP A 75 -1.75 -16.88 -10.19
N LYS A 76 -1.52 -17.66 -9.13
CA LYS A 76 -2.09 -19.00 -8.96
C LYS A 76 -3.63 -18.96 -8.95
N LEU A 77 -4.23 -17.99 -8.26
CA LEU A 77 -5.68 -17.81 -8.18
C LEU A 77 -6.28 -17.33 -9.51
N THR A 78 -5.59 -16.47 -10.26
CA THR A 78 -6.08 -15.94 -11.55
C THR A 78 -6.00 -16.97 -12.68
N ARG A 79 -5.22 -18.06 -12.53
CA ARG A 79 -5.08 -19.09 -13.58
C ARG A 79 -6.40 -19.72 -14.01
N ARG A 80 -7.38 -19.84 -13.10
CA ARG A 80 -8.73 -20.35 -13.39
C ARG A 80 -9.77 -19.51 -12.65
N TYR A 81 -10.98 -19.45 -13.17
CA TYR A 81 -12.06 -18.74 -12.51
C TYR A 81 -12.43 -19.40 -11.17
N GLU A 82 -12.35 -18.63 -10.08
CA GLU A 82 -12.86 -19.00 -8.75
C GLU A 82 -14.29 -18.45 -8.61
N LYS A 83 -15.26 -19.33 -8.32
CA LYS A 83 -16.65 -18.90 -8.05
C LYS A 83 -16.66 -17.96 -6.83
N PRO A 84 -17.52 -16.93 -6.80
CA PRO A 84 -17.51 -15.91 -5.75
C PRO A 84 -17.86 -16.47 -4.36
N THR A 85 -18.64 -17.56 -4.27
CA THR A 85 -18.91 -18.25 -3.01
C THR A 85 -17.66 -18.93 -2.44
N ILE A 86 -16.86 -19.58 -3.29
CA ILE A 86 -15.61 -20.23 -2.92
C ILE A 86 -14.58 -19.17 -2.49
N MET A 87 -14.46 -18.08 -3.25
CA MET A 87 -13.58 -16.96 -2.91
C MET A 87 -13.89 -16.37 -1.53
N ARG A 88 -15.18 -16.12 -1.22
CA ARG A 88 -15.58 -15.62 0.11
C ARG A 88 -15.21 -16.59 1.23
N ASN A 89 -15.46 -17.88 1.03
CA ASN A 89 -15.13 -18.91 2.03
C ASN A 89 -13.61 -18.99 2.26
N ARG A 90 -12.81 -18.91 1.19
CA ARG A 90 -11.34 -18.89 1.27
C ARG A 90 -10.84 -17.67 2.04
N VAL A 91 -11.29 -16.47 1.67
CA VAL A 91 -10.88 -15.22 2.35
C VAL A 91 -11.27 -15.23 3.83
N ASN A 92 -12.47 -15.73 4.17
CA ASN A 92 -12.90 -15.85 5.56
C ASN A 92 -12.04 -16.83 6.35
N TYR A 93 -11.67 -17.97 5.75
CA TYR A 93 -10.77 -18.94 6.35
C TYR A 93 -9.36 -18.35 6.57
N GLU A 94 -8.79 -17.69 5.56
CA GLU A 94 -7.49 -17.02 5.64
C GLU A 94 -7.45 -15.97 6.77
N ARG A 95 -8.50 -15.16 6.91
CA ARG A 95 -8.64 -14.17 8.00
C ARG A 95 -8.73 -14.82 9.37
N SER A 96 -9.60 -15.81 9.53
CA SER A 96 -9.81 -16.49 10.81
C SER A 96 -8.54 -17.22 11.26
N ARG A 97 -7.84 -17.84 10.30
CA ARG A 97 -6.55 -18.48 10.56
C ARG A 97 -5.49 -17.46 10.98
N ALA A 98 -5.40 -16.31 10.31
CA ALA A 98 -4.43 -15.27 10.66
C ALA A 98 -4.63 -14.76 12.10
N ILE A 99 -5.88 -14.49 12.49
CA ILE A 99 -6.23 -14.07 13.86
C ILE A 99 -5.83 -15.15 14.87
N TYR A 100 -6.18 -16.41 14.60
CA TYR A 100 -5.84 -17.52 15.49
C TYR A 100 -4.32 -17.70 15.64
N GLU A 101 -3.57 -17.61 14.54
CA GLU A 101 -2.13 -17.79 14.53
C GLU A 101 -1.43 -16.63 15.26
N GLU A 102 -1.91 -15.39 15.09
CA GLU A 102 -1.48 -14.22 15.87
C GLU A 102 -1.71 -14.41 17.38
N ASP A 103 -2.94 -14.77 17.78
CA ASP A 103 -3.31 -14.97 19.18
C ASP A 103 -2.55 -16.13 19.82
N MET A 104 -2.39 -17.24 19.10
CA MET A 104 -1.60 -18.38 19.57
C MET A 104 -0.14 -18.02 19.75
N ASN A 105 0.46 -17.27 18.81
CA ASN A 105 1.84 -16.79 18.95
C ASN A 105 1.99 -15.86 20.17
N ASN A 106 1.01 -15.00 20.43
CA ASN A 106 0.99 -14.15 21.62
C ASN A 106 0.88 -14.97 22.91
N LYS A 107 0.00 -15.99 22.93
CA LYS A 107 -0.15 -16.92 24.05
C LYS A 107 1.12 -17.73 24.31
N ILE A 108 1.77 -18.23 23.27
CA ILE A 108 3.04 -18.96 23.38
C ILE A 108 4.10 -18.05 24.00
N LYS A 109 4.30 -16.84 23.46
CA LYS A 109 5.25 -15.86 24.02
C LYS A 109 4.98 -15.56 25.49
N PHE A 110 3.71 -15.51 25.89
CA PHE A 110 3.32 -15.32 27.29
C PHE A 110 3.69 -16.53 28.17
N ILE A 111 3.30 -17.74 27.76
CA ILE A 111 3.56 -18.99 28.49
C ILE A 111 5.06 -19.26 28.60
N MET A 112 5.83 -18.99 27.53
CA MET A 112 7.27 -19.21 27.49
C MET A 112 8.02 -18.49 28.62
N ARG A 113 7.47 -17.39 29.17
CA ARG A 113 8.04 -16.71 30.37
C ARG A 113 8.06 -17.61 31.61
N LYS A 114 7.18 -18.60 31.69
CA LYS A 114 7.06 -19.54 32.81
C LYS A 114 7.72 -20.89 32.52
N ASN A 115 8.35 -21.07 31.36
CA ASN A 115 9.13 -22.25 31.01
C ASN A 115 10.50 -22.25 31.75
N ARG A 116 10.44 -22.27 33.07
CA ARG A 116 11.59 -22.38 33.98
C ARG A 116 11.54 -23.74 34.68
N THR A 117 12.65 -24.17 35.26
CA THR A 117 12.67 -25.37 36.10
C THR A 117 11.65 -25.25 37.23
N ASN A 118 10.99 -26.37 37.58
CA ASN A 118 9.99 -26.37 38.64
C ASN A 118 10.63 -25.86 39.94
N PRO A 119 10.11 -24.79 40.56
CA PRO A 119 10.64 -24.28 41.82
C PRO A 119 10.44 -25.23 43.01
N TYR A 120 9.52 -26.20 42.92
CA TYR A 120 9.23 -27.14 44.01
C TYR A 120 9.42 -28.59 43.56
N PRO A 121 10.67 -29.06 43.42
CA PRO A 121 10.95 -30.47 43.19
C PRO A 121 10.67 -31.26 44.48
N GLY A 122 9.61 -32.06 44.51
CA GLY A 122 9.29 -32.95 45.64
C GLY A 122 7.90 -32.77 46.27
N CYS A 123 7.15 -31.74 45.88
CA CYS A 123 5.73 -31.63 46.24
C CYS A 123 4.89 -32.15 45.07
N SER A 124 4.60 -33.45 45.09
CA SER A 124 3.67 -34.15 44.19
C SER A 124 2.85 -35.12 45.01
#